data_AF-A0A817WKI7-F1
#
_entry.id   AF-A0A817WKI7-F1
#
_cell.length_a   1.000
_cell.length_b   1.000
_cell.length_c   1.000
_cell.angle_alpha   90.00
_cell.angle_beta   90.00
_cell.angle_gamma   90.00
#
_symmetry.space_group_name_H-M   'P 1'
#
loop_
_entity.id
_entity.type
_entity.pdbx_description
1 polymer ?
#
loop_
_entity_poly.entity_id
_entity_poly.type
_entity_poly.pdbx_seq_one_letter_code
_entity_poly.pdbx_strand_id
1 'polypeptide(L)' 'SQDDETGGCFDRPGNISDPFHTLLGMAGLSLLNIYNENIIREVNPVLFMPEYVIQKLEIKMQLL' A
#
# COMPACT_ATOMS: atom_id res chain seq x y z
N SER A 1 6.34 3.26 -11.40
CA SER A 1 5.89 2.28 -12.42
C SER A 1 6.22 0.89 -11.90
N GLN A 2 5.61 -0.16 -12.47
CA GLN A 2 5.92 -1.54 -12.12
C GLN A 2 7.11 -2.05 -12.96
N ASP A 3 7.94 -2.91 -12.38
CA ASP A 3 8.93 -3.70 -13.11
C ASP A 3 8.24 -4.97 -13.65
N ASP A 4 8.20 -5.10 -14.98
CA ASP A 4 7.50 -6.20 -15.65
C ASP A 4 8.33 -7.50 -15.71
N GLU A 5 9.63 -7.45 -15.42
CA GLU A 5 10.53 -8.61 -15.45
C GLU A 5 10.69 -9.23 -14.05
N THR A 6 10.91 -8.39 -13.03
CA THR A 6 11.22 -8.85 -11.66
C THR A 6 10.12 -8.54 -10.64
N GLY A 7 9.14 -7.71 -11.01
CA GLY A 7 8.08 -7.25 -10.11
C GLY A 7 8.52 -6.12 -9.19
N GLY A 8 7.57 -5.58 -8.42
CA GLY A 8 7.82 -4.43 -7.54
C GLY A 8 7.64 -3.08 -8.23
N CYS A 9 7.89 -2.01 -7.48
CA CYS A 9 7.79 -0.62 -7.95
C CYS A 9 9.06 0.16 -7.63
N PHE A 10 9.27 1.21 -8.42
CA PHE A 10 10.34 2.19 -8.28
C PHE A 10 9.77 3.61 -8.35
N ASP A 11 10.55 4.61 -7.91
CA ASP A 11 10.13 6.02 -7.85
C ASP A 11 9.74 6.58 -9.24
N ARG A 12 10.50 6.24 -10.30
CA ARG A 12 10.35 6.75 -11.66
C ARG A 12 10.69 5.70 -12.72
N PRO A 13 10.02 5.71 -13.91
CA PRO A 13 10.34 4.85 -15.05
C PRO A 13 11.84 4.64 -15.30
N GLY A 14 12.28 3.38 -15.36
CA GLY A 14 13.66 3.01 -15.67
C GLY A 14 14.61 2.90 -14.48
N ASN A 15 14.13 3.18 -13.26
CA ASN A 15 14.89 2.91 -12.03
C ASN A 15 14.70 1.47 -11.54
N ILE A 16 15.58 1.04 -10.62
CA ILE A 16 15.52 -0.30 -10.02
C ILE A 16 14.42 -0.33 -8.96
N SER A 17 13.59 -1.37 -8.99
CA SER A 17 12.53 -1.59 -7.99
C SER A 17 13.11 -1.84 -6.60
N ASP A 18 12.40 -1.40 -5.56
CA ASP A 18 12.77 -1.70 -4.17
C ASP A 18 11.55 -1.90 -3.26
N PRO A 19 11.75 -2.51 -2.07
CA PRO A 19 10.64 -2.79 -1.15
C PRO A 19 9.90 -1.53 -0.67
N PHE A 20 10.59 -0.40 -0.54
CA PHE A 20 10.01 0.83 -0.03
C PHE A 20 9.01 1.42 -1.03
N HIS A 21 9.43 1.60 -2.28
CA HIS A 21 8.56 2.10 -3.33
C HIS A 21 7.48 1.09 -3.71
N THR A 22 7.75 -0.21 -3.59
CA THR A 22 6.72 -1.25 -3.76
C THR A 22 5.62 -1.12 -2.70
N LEU A 23 5.98 -0.97 -1.42
CA LEU A 23 4.99 -0.77 -0.35
C LEU A 23 4.17 0.50 -0.57
N LEU A 24 4.83 1.62 -0.94
CA LEU A 24 4.15 2.88 -1.25
C LEU A 24 3.20 2.75 -2.44
N GLY A 25 3.63 2.09 -3.51
CA GLY A 25 2.80 1.85 -4.69
C GLY A 25 1.55 1.05 -4.36
N MET A 26 1.72 -0.07 -3.65
CA MET A 26 0.62 -0.94 -3.24
C MET A 26 -0.37 -0.22 -2.31
N ALA A 27 0.12 0.52 -1.32
CA ALA A 27 -0.73 1.28 -0.41
C ALA A 27 -1.44 2.44 -1.13
N GLY A 28 -0.79 3.12 -2.06
CA GLY A 28 -1.43 4.14 -2.89
C GLY A 28 -2.58 3.57 -3.73
N LEU A 29 -2.38 2.41 -4.36
CA LEU A 29 -3.43 1.70 -5.11
C LEU A 29 -4.61 1.28 -4.21
N SER A 30 -4.32 0.85 -2.98
CA SER A 30 -5.34 0.55 -1.95
C SER A 30 -6.17 1.79 -1.63
N LEU A 31 -5.52 2.91 -1.29
CA LEU A 31 -6.20 4.16 -0.92
C LEU A 31 -7.02 4.78 -2.06
N LEU A 32 -6.61 4.55 -3.32
CA LEU A 32 -7.35 5.00 -4.50
C LEU A 32 -8.55 4.09 -4.84
N ASN A 33 -8.74 2.97 -4.13
CA ASN A 33 -9.81 1.99 -4.37
C ASN A 33 -9.85 1.49 -5.83
N ILE A 34 -8.68 1.35 -6.47
CA ILE A 34 -8.57 0.91 -7.88
C ILE A 34 -8.87 -0.59 -8.01
N TYR A 35 -8.53 -1.38 -6.98
CA TYR A 35 -8.72 -2.83 -6.94
C TYR A 35 -9.63 -3.23 -5.78
N ASN A 36 -10.26 -4.41 -5.88
CA ASN A 36 -11.07 -4.95 -4.79
C ASN A 36 -10.22 -5.62 -3.69
N GLU A 37 -10.85 -5.87 -2.53
CA GLU A 37 -10.20 -6.42 -1.33
C GLU A 37 -9.55 -7.80 -1.51
N ASN A 38 -9.99 -8.58 -2.50
CA ASN A 38 -9.37 -9.88 -2.79
C ASN A 38 -8.00 -9.73 -3.47
N ILE A 39 -7.73 -8.57 -4.08
CA ILE A 39 -6.46 -8.25 -4.73
C ILE A 39 -5.60 -7.39 -3.81
N ILE A 40 -6.15 -6.29 -3.28
CA ILE A 40 -5.44 -5.37 -2.39
C ILE A 40 -6.35 -5.04 -1.21
N ARG A 41 -5.89 -5.37 0.01
CA ARG A 41 -6.62 -5.04 1.24
C ARG A 41 -6.50 -3.55 1.57
N GLU A 42 -7.49 -3.05 2.30
CA GLU A 42 -7.52 -1.67 2.77
C GLU A 42 -6.30 -1.36 3.66
N VAL A 43 -5.69 -0.22 3.40
CA VAL A 43 -4.57 0.33 4.18
C VAL A 43 -5.08 1.50 5.00
N ASN A 44 -4.73 1.49 6.28
CA ASN A 44 -4.95 2.63 7.13
C ASN A 44 -4.05 3.80 6.72
N PRO A 45 -4.62 4.98 6.41
CA PRO A 45 -3.84 6.10 5.91
C PRO A 45 -2.94 6.75 6.96
N VAL A 46 -3.14 6.47 8.25
CA VAL A 46 -2.37 7.10 9.33
C VAL A 46 -1.18 6.24 9.76
N LEU A 47 -1.41 4.95 9.98
CA LEU A 47 -0.37 4.02 10.44
C LEU A 47 0.32 3.28 9.29
N PHE A 48 -0.21 3.35 8.07
CA PHE A 48 0.33 2.67 6.91
C PHE A 48 0.42 1.14 7.09
N MET A 49 -0.57 0.60 7.80
CA MET A 49 -0.74 -0.82 8.08
C MET A 49 -2.09 -1.31 7.54
N PRO A 50 -2.27 -2.62 7.31
CA PRO A 50 -3.57 -3.14 6.92
C PRO A 50 -4.64 -2.82 7.96
N GLU A 51 -5.79 -2.31 7.51
CA GLU A 51 -6.86 -1.81 8.38
C GLU A 51 -7.35 -2.90 9.35
N TYR A 52 -7.46 -4.15 8.88
CA TYR A 52 -7.89 -5.28 9.70
C TYR A 52 -6.97 -5.55 10.91
N VAL A 53 -5.69 -5.17 10.86
CA VAL A 53 -4.74 -5.33 11.97
C VAL A 53 -5.03 -4.30 13.06
N ILE A 54 -5.32 -3.06 12.66
CA ILE A 54 -5.65 -1.97 13.58
C ILE A 54 -6.98 -2.26 14.29
N GLN A 55 -7.98 -2.70 13.52
CA GLN A 55 -9.26 -3.13 14.06
C GLN A 55 -9.11 -4.30 15.05
N LYS A 56 -8.31 -5.31 14.70
CA LYS A 56 -8.03 -6.46 15.57
C LYS A 56 -7.35 -6.05 16.89
N LEU A 57 -6.54 -4.99 16.87
CA LEU A 57 -5.84 -4.47 18.05
C LEU A 57 -6.61 -3.38 18.78
N GLU A 58 -7.83 -3.04 18.32
CA GLU A 58 -8.69 -2.00 18.89
C GLU A 58 -8.00 -0.62 19.01
N ILE A 59 -7.09 -0.32 18.09
CA ILE A 59 -6.37 0.96 18.05
C ILE A 59 -7.32 2.04 17.54
N LYS A 60 -7.57 3.08 18.35
CA LYS A 60 -8.41 4.22 17.99
C LYS A 60 -7.56 5.41 17.57
N MET A 61 -7.69 5.81 16.32
CA MET A 61 -7.03 7.01 15.80
C MET A 61 -7.89 8.24 16.07
N GLN A 62 -7.29 9.29 16.61
CA GLN A 62 -7.92 10.61 16.63
C GLN A 62 -7.66 11.29 15.29
N LEU A 63 -8.73 11.50 14.53
CA LEU A 63 -8.70 12.25 13.27
C LEU A 63 -9.12 13.71 13.53
N LEU A 64 -8.68 14.61 12.65
CA LEU A 64 -8.98 16.05 12.70
C LEU A 64 -10.41 16.36 12.28
#